data_AF-A0A3S0B3T9-F1
#
_entry.id   AF-A0A3S0B3T9-F1
#
_cell.length_a   1.000
_cell.length_b   1.000
_cell.length_c   1.000
_cell.angle_alpha   90.00
_cell.angle_beta   90.00
_cell.angle_gamma   90.00
#
_symmetry.space_group_name_H-M   'P 1'
#
loop_
_entity.id
_entity.type
_entity.pdbx_description
1 polymer ?
#
loop_
_entity_poly.entity_id
_entity_poly.type
_entity_poly.pdbx_seq_one_letter_code
_entity_poly.pdbx_strand_id
1 'polypeptide(L)'
;MQASSTSLHRVPRFPHAWAWALLLSQMLVVALWWWFGWRVGLSSMFLSHLFFAWGTFRPQSRLFGPVLTRLPIREKQVWLTIDDGPSDDTRALLDALDAHDAKATFFL
;
A
#
# COMPACT_ATOMS: atom_id res chain seq x y z
N MET A 1 -1.94 22.33 -26.79
CA MET A 1 -3.05 21.98 -25.88
C MET A 1 -2.43 21.73 -24.51
N GLN A 2 -2.46 22.72 -23.62
CA GLN A 2 -1.92 22.57 -22.26
C GLN A 2 -2.82 21.59 -21.51
N ALA A 3 -2.31 20.39 -21.23
CA ALA A 3 -2.97 19.47 -20.32
C ALA A 3 -2.99 20.14 -18.95
N SER A 4 -4.18 20.45 -18.44
CA SER A 4 -4.36 20.92 -17.07
C SER A 4 -3.65 19.92 -16.15
N SER A 5 -2.59 20.37 -15.49
CA SER A 5 -1.82 19.58 -14.53
C SER A 5 -2.64 19.40 -13.26
N THR A 6 -3.68 18.58 -13.32
CA THR A 6 -4.40 18.12 -12.14
C THR A 6 -3.38 17.41 -11.27
N SER A 7 -2.99 18.01 -10.15
CA SER A 7 -1.98 17.42 -9.27
C SER A 7 -2.45 16.01 -8.89
N LEU A 8 -1.59 14.99 -9.05
CA LEU A 8 -1.87 13.62 -8.62
C LEU A 8 -1.95 13.48 -7.09
N HIS A 9 -1.85 14.59 -6.36
CA HIS A 9 -1.95 14.64 -4.92
C HIS A 9 -3.36 14.21 -4.45
N ARG A 10 -3.43 13.03 -3.83
CA ARG A 10 -4.67 12.51 -3.22
C ARG A 10 -4.43 12.24 -1.74
N VAL A 11 -4.55 13.27 -0.92
CA VAL A 11 -4.57 13.10 0.54
C VAL A 11 -5.88 12.41 0.90
N PRO A 12 -5.85 11.26 1.60
CA PRO A 12 -7.08 10.65 2.09
C PRO A 12 -7.79 11.59 3.05
N ARG A 13 -9.11 11.78 2.86
CA ARG A 13 -9.95 12.58 3.76
C ARG A 13 -10.00 12.00 5.18
N PHE A 14 -9.83 10.67 5.30
CA PHE A 14 -9.88 9.93 6.55
C PHE A 14 -8.70 8.94 6.66
N PRO A 15 -7.46 9.41 6.90
CA PRO A 15 -6.26 8.56 6.91
C PRO A 15 -6.28 7.46 7.98
N HIS A 16 -7.09 7.63 9.03
CA HIS A 16 -7.18 6.71 10.16
C HIS A 16 -8.49 5.89 10.19
N ALA A 17 -9.28 5.89 9.11
CA ALA A 17 -10.53 5.12 9.06
C ALA A 17 -10.31 3.61 9.31
N TRP A 18 -9.16 3.08 8.91
CA TRP A 18 -8.78 1.69 9.16
C TRP A 18 -8.66 1.35 10.65
N ALA A 19 -8.27 2.31 11.50
CA ALA A 19 -8.13 2.08 12.94
C ALA A 19 -9.51 1.91 13.59
N TRP A 20 -10.50 2.70 13.15
CA TRP A 20 -11.89 2.53 13.56
C TRP A 20 -12.47 1.22 13.05
N ALA A 21 -12.19 0.83 11.81
CA ALA A 21 -12.58 -0.46 11.27
C ALA A 21 -11.98 -1.63 12.07
N LEU A 22 -10.70 -1.51 12.46
CA LEU A 22 -10.03 -2.48 13.31
C LEU A 22 -10.72 -2.58 14.67
N LEU A 23 -10.97 -1.45 15.34
CA LEU A 23 -11.67 -1.41 16.62
C LEU A 23 -13.05 -2.08 16.54
N LEU A 24 -13.87 -1.70 15.56
CA LEU A 24 -15.18 -2.29 15.34
C LEU A 24 -15.11 -3.79 15.07
N SER A 25 -14.11 -4.24 14.31
CA SER A 25 -13.89 -5.66 14.08
C SER A 25 -13.55 -6.42 15.36
N GLN A 26 -12.76 -5.83 16.28
CA GLN A 26 -12.44 -6.47 17.55
C GLN A 26 -13.64 -6.49 18.50
N MET A 27 -14.45 -5.44 18.51
CA MET A 27 -15.72 -5.44 19.26
C MET A 27 -16.66 -6.55 18.76
N LEU A 28 -16.73 -6.75 17.44
CA LEU A 28 -17.50 -7.85 16.85
C LEU A 28 -16.95 -9.22 17.23
N VAL A 29 -15.62 -9.41 17.22
CA VAL A 29 -14.97 -10.65 17.67
C VAL A 29 -15.34 -10.95 19.13
N VAL A 30 -15.26 -9.95 20.01
CA VAL A 30 -15.63 -10.10 21.44
C VAL A 30 -17.10 -10.47 21.58
N ALA A 31 -18.01 -9.82 20.84
CA ALA A 31 -19.43 -10.14 20.86
C ALA A 31 -19.72 -11.57 20.38
N LEU A 32 -19.09 -12.00 19.28
CA LEU A 32 -19.22 -13.36 18.76
C LEU A 32 -18.67 -14.39 19.74
N TRP A 33 -17.55 -14.09 20.39
CA TRP A 33 -16.98 -14.95 21.43
C TRP A 33 -17.94 -15.09 22.61
N TRP A 34 -18.53 -13.99 23.06
CA TRP A 34 -19.46 -13.97 24.19
C TRP A 34 -20.74 -14.77 23.92
N TRP A 35 -21.32 -14.64 22.72
CA TRP A 35 -22.59 -15.29 22.39
C TRP A 35 -22.46 -16.73 21.88
N PHE A 36 -21.40 -17.03 21.14
CA PHE A 36 -21.25 -18.32 20.43
C PHE A 36 -20.07 -19.15 20.92
N GLY A 37 -19.36 -18.66 21.95
CA GLY A 37 -18.26 -19.36 22.59
C GLY A 37 -16.94 -19.27 21.82
N TRP A 38 -15.91 -19.89 22.41
CA TRP A 38 -14.52 -19.69 22.00
C TRP A 38 -14.19 -20.21 20.60
N ARG A 39 -14.88 -21.24 20.09
CA ARG A 39 -14.62 -21.79 18.74
C ARG A 39 -14.94 -20.76 17.66
N VAL A 40 -16.11 -20.09 17.79
CA VAL A 40 -16.52 -19.03 16.87
C VAL A 40 -15.66 -17.80 17.11
N GLY A 41 -15.49 -17.38 18.36
CA GLY A 41 -14.66 -16.22 18.72
C GLY A 41 -13.23 -16.31 18.18
N LEU A 42 -12.56 -17.45 18.37
CA LEU A 42 -11.19 -17.66 17.88
C LEU A 42 -11.13 -17.66 16.34
N SER A 43 -12.07 -18.32 15.68
CA SER A 43 -12.15 -18.33 14.21
C SER A 43 -12.36 -16.92 13.65
N SER A 44 -13.27 -16.16 14.25
CA SER A 44 -13.52 -14.76 13.89
C SER A 44 -12.30 -13.87 14.15
N MET A 45 -11.57 -14.10 15.25
CA MET A 45 -10.32 -13.41 15.54
C MET A 45 -9.28 -13.64 14.44
N PHE A 46 -9.05 -14.90 14.04
CA PHE A 46 -8.12 -15.22 12.96
C PHE A 46 -8.54 -14.58 11.64
N LEU A 47 -9.82 -14.66 11.27
CA LEU A 47 -10.33 -14.05 10.03
C LEU A 47 -10.14 -12.52 10.02
N SER A 48 -10.43 -11.86 11.15
CA SER A 48 -10.19 -10.42 11.30
C SER A 48 -8.71 -10.09 11.09
N HIS A 49 -7.79 -10.80 11.76
CA HIS A 49 -6.35 -10.52 11.66
C HIS A 49 -5.80 -10.85 10.28
N LEU A 50 -6.23 -11.96 9.66
CA LEU A 50 -5.83 -12.32 8.30
C LEU A 50 -6.24 -11.27 7.28
N PHE A 51 -7.41 -10.63 7.44
CA PHE A 51 -7.84 -9.54 6.58
C PHE A 51 -6.90 -8.33 6.65
N PHE A 52 -6.54 -7.89 7.86
CA PHE A 52 -5.59 -6.77 8.03
C PHE A 52 -4.18 -7.14 7.60
N ALA A 53 -3.71 -8.36 7.90
CA ALA A 53 -2.42 -8.87 7.45
C ALA A 53 -2.35 -8.92 5.92
N TRP A 54 -3.39 -9.41 5.25
CA TRP A 54 -3.48 -9.36 3.80
C TRP A 54 -3.36 -7.93 3.27
N GLY A 55 -4.03 -6.98 3.94
CA GLY A 55 -3.94 -5.57 3.60
C GLY A 55 -2.52 -4.99 3.72
N THR A 56 -1.68 -5.55 4.60
CA THR A 56 -0.28 -5.14 4.79
C THR A 56 0.64 -5.78 3.75
N PHE A 57 0.46 -7.07 3.47
CA PHE A 57 1.34 -7.82 2.58
C PHE A 57 1.00 -7.68 1.09
N ARG A 58 -0.20 -7.19 0.75
CA ARG A 58 -0.60 -6.97 -0.65
C ARG A 58 -0.18 -5.54 -1.08
N PRO A 59 0.81 -5.35 -1.97
CA PRO A 59 1.33 -4.03 -2.31
C PRO A 59 0.28 -3.08 -2.94
N GLN A 60 -0.74 -3.66 -3.58
CA GLN A 60 -1.83 -2.89 -4.21
C GLN A 60 -3.02 -2.64 -3.27
N SER A 61 -2.94 -3.08 -2.01
CA SER A 61 -4.00 -2.90 -1.01
C SER A 61 -4.23 -1.42 -0.75
N ARG A 62 -5.50 -1.02 -0.81
CA ARG A 62 -5.94 0.35 -0.44
C ARG A 62 -6.55 0.41 0.96
N LEU A 63 -6.31 -0.62 1.78
CA LEU A 63 -6.93 -0.74 3.10
C LEU A 63 -6.49 0.40 4.05
N PHE A 64 -5.20 0.76 4.00
CA PHE A 64 -4.62 1.76 4.89
C PHE A 64 -4.48 3.15 4.27
N GLY A 65 -4.79 3.27 2.98
CA GLY A 65 -4.72 4.55 2.28
C GLY A 65 -4.76 4.41 0.75
N PRO A 66 -4.75 5.53 0.02
CA PRO A 66 -4.60 5.52 -1.42
C PRO A 66 -3.24 4.94 -1.81
N VAL A 67 -3.23 4.05 -2.80
CA VAL A 67 -2.00 3.50 -3.39
C VAL A 67 -2.04 3.75 -4.90
N LEU A 68 -0.94 4.29 -5.43
CA LEU A 68 -0.75 4.53 -6.85
C LEU A 68 0.02 3.34 -7.45
N THR A 69 -0.66 2.50 -8.21
CA THR A 69 -0.04 1.32 -8.86
C THR A 69 0.11 1.48 -10.36
N ARG A 70 -0.56 2.47 -10.96
CA ARG A 70 -0.50 2.79 -12.39
C ARG A 70 -0.78 4.27 -12.58
N LEU A 71 0.06 4.94 -13.37
CA LEU A 71 -0.15 6.32 -13.79
C LEU A 71 -1.29 6.40 -14.81
N PRO A 72 -2.06 7.52 -14.87
CA PRO A 72 -3.17 7.69 -15.80
C PRO A 72 -2.68 8.05 -17.22
N ILE A 73 -1.78 7.23 -17.76
CA ILE A 73 -1.16 7.37 -19.09
C ILE A 73 -1.60 6.22 -20.00
N ARG A 74 -1.58 6.44 -21.32
CA ARG A 74 -1.95 5.40 -22.31
C ARG A 74 -0.72 4.73 -22.92
N GLU A 75 0.41 5.39 -22.81
CA GLU A 75 1.71 4.99 -23.30
C GLU A 75 2.24 3.78 -22.52
N LYS A 76 3.03 2.93 -23.18
CA LYS A 76 3.72 1.82 -22.55
C LYS A 76 4.99 2.32 -21.86
N GLN A 77 4.81 3.01 -20.74
CA GLN A 77 5.91 3.51 -19.90
C GLN A 77 5.87 2.87 -18.52
N VAL A 78 7.04 2.81 -17.89
CA VAL A 78 7.22 2.37 -16.50
C VAL A 78 7.92 3.48 -15.71
N TRP A 79 7.64 3.56 -14.42
CA TRP A 79 8.32 4.47 -13.50
C TRP A 79 9.25 3.63 -12.63
N LEU A 80 10.56 3.77 -12.84
CA LEU A 80 11.56 3.12 -12.01
C LEU A 80 11.70 3.89 -10.69
N THR A 81 11.43 3.21 -9.58
CA THR A 81 11.58 3.72 -8.22
C THR A 81 12.52 2.79 -7.47
N ILE A 82 13.56 3.35 -6.87
CA ILE A 82 14.58 2.62 -6.10
C ILE A 82 14.50 3.11 -4.66
N ASP A 83 14.18 2.21 -3.75
CA ASP A 83 14.12 2.49 -2.32
C ASP A 83 15.43 2.06 -1.66
N ASP A 84 15.76 2.66 -0.52
CA ASP A 84 16.83 2.23 0.39
C ASP A 84 18.23 2.18 -0.23
N GLY A 85 18.82 3.37 -0.45
CA GLY A 85 20.22 3.55 -0.85
C GLY A 85 20.87 4.77 -0.19
N PRO A 86 22.12 5.11 -0.55
CA PRO A 86 23.01 4.39 -1.45
C PRO A 86 23.61 3.12 -0.81
N SER A 87 23.94 2.16 -1.66
CA SER A 87 24.64 0.91 -1.36
C SER A 87 25.83 0.70 -2.31
N ASP A 88 26.62 -0.34 -2.10
CA ASP A 88 27.75 -0.69 -2.98
C ASP A 88 27.33 -0.87 -4.45
N ASP A 89 26.08 -1.28 -4.70
CA ASP A 89 25.53 -1.50 -6.03
C ASP A 89 25.04 -0.20 -6.71
N THR A 90 24.96 0.92 -5.99
CA THR A 90 24.36 2.16 -6.51
C THR A 90 25.11 2.70 -7.72
N ARG A 91 26.45 2.58 -7.78
CA ARG A 91 27.21 3.04 -8.96
C ARG A 91 26.88 2.22 -10.21
N ALA A 92 26.90 0.89 -10.08
CA ALA A 92 26.57 0.00 -11.20
C ALA A 92 25.13 0.22 -11.70
N LEU A 93 24.19 0.50 -10.78
CA LEU A 93 22.83 0.86 -11.13
C LEU A 93 22.75 2.19 -11.90
N LEU A 94 23.49 3.22 -11.48
CA LEU A 94 23.54 4.51 -12.18
C LEU A 94 24.16 4.38 -13.58
N ASP A 95 25.27 3.63 -13.69
CA ASP A 95 25.91 3.33 -14.98
C ASP A 95 24.92 2.61 -15.93
N ALA A 96 24.12 1.68 -15.40
CA ALA A 96 23.10 0.97 -16.17
C ALA A 96 21.94 1.88 -16.62
N LEU A 97 21.51 2.83 -15.79
CA LEU A 97 20.50 3.82 -16.16
C LEU A 97 21.01 4.74 -17.27
N ASP A 98 22.23 5.25 -17.14
CA ASP A 98 22.85 6.13 -18.12
C ASP A 98 23.08 5.42 -19.47
N ALA A 99 23.51 4.16 -19.45
CA ALA A 99 23.67 3.35 -20.67
C ALA A 99 22.37 3.16 -21.47
N HIS A 100 21.20 3.28 -20.83
CA HIS A 100 19.88 3.16 -21.46
C HIS A 100 19.16 4.51 -21.65
N ASP A 101 19.84 5.63 -21.36
CA ASP A 101 19.22 6.96 -21.25
C ASP A 101 17.93 6.95 -20.40
N ALA A 102 17.93 6.11 -19.37
CA ALA A 102 16.80 5.91 -18.48
C ALA A 102 16.90 6.85 -17.27
N LYS A 103 15.75 7.16 -16.67
CA LYS A 103 15.65 7.92 -15.41
C LYS A 103 14.90 7.12 -14.37
N ALA A 104 15.28 7.29 -13.12
CA ALA A 104 14.64 6.68 -11.96
C ALA A 104 14.45 7.72 -10.85
N THR A 105 13.54 7.42 -9.92
CA THR A 105 13.36 8.18 -8.68
C THR A 105 13.95 7.36 -7.53
N PHE A 106 14.81 7.98 -6.74
CA PHE A 106 15.39 7.37 -5.54
C PHE A 106 14.67 7.88 -4.30
N PHE A 107 14.20 6.96 -3.46
CA PHE A 107 13.65 7.24 -2.15
C PHE A 107 14.70 6.86 -1.10
N LEU A 108 15.27 7.87 -0.43
CA LEU A 108 16.39 7.77 0.52
C LEU A 108 15.93 8.04 1.96
#